data_AF-A0A392MF50-F1
#
_entry.id   AF-A0A392MF50-F1
#
_cell.length_a   1.000
_cell.length_b   1.000
_cell.length_c   1.000
_cell.angle_alpha   90.00
_cell.angle_beta   90.00
_cell.angle_gamma   90.00
#
_symmetry.space_group_name_H-M   'P 1'
#
loop_
_entity.id
_entity.type
_entity.pdbx_description
1 polymer ?
#
loop_
_entity_poly.entity_id
_entity_poly.type
_entity_poly.pdbx_seq_one_letter_code
_entity_poly.pdbx_strand_id
1 'polypeptide(L)'
;MQQKQNIIHMSVRVRLKNLGLDVSPFVLDFLSKTINSWGDVAETILRDIDCDEDYGESCTALPCGIFLFGEHSAAATGLHMIDEQAFRASRHFSDIYILLEMLSIPCLAVEASQTFERAVARGAISAQSVALVLESLLSQRLNNNARTENFQHLDGATEEDACEQLVQRDDFTSILGLAETLALSRDLCVQEFVKLLYMIIFRWYANESYRGRMLKRLVDRATSTTDNGRGVDFDLDILVTLVCEEQEYIRPVLSMIRGVAELANVDRAALWHQLCASEDEIIRVREECKTEISNMAKEKATLSQKLSESEATNSRLKSEMKAEIDRFSREKKELTEQIQEVESQLEWHRSERDDEILKLSAEKKVLHDRLHDAETQLSQLKSRKRDELK
;
A
#
# COMPACT_ATOMS: atom_id res chain seq x y z
N MET A 1 7.27 46.55 -26.82
CA MET A 1 5.80 46.69 -26.82
C MET A 1 5.21 46.31 -25.46
N GLN A 2 5.65 45.22 -24.82
CA GLN A 2 5.24 44.78 -23.48
C GLN A 2 5.07 45.90 -22.43
N GLN A 3 6.05 46.81 -22.32
CA GLN A 3 6.05 47.85 -21.28
C GLN A 3 4.97 48.93 -21.48
N LYS A 4 4.55 49.22 -22.72
CA LYS A 4 3.43 50.13 -22.99
C LYS A 4 2.08 49.47 -22.69
N GLN A 5 1.99 48.16 -22.87
CA GLN A 5 0.78 47.37 -22.61
C GLN A 5 0.50 47.26 -21.11
N ASN A 6 1.55 47.06 -20.30
CA ASN A 6 1.44 47.07 -18.83
C ASN A 6 0.98 48.41 -18.25
N ILE A 7 1.44 49.54 -18.80
CA ILE A 7 1.04 50.89 -18.32
C ILE A 7 -0.45 51.15 -18.59
N ILE A 8 -0.95 50.73 -19.75
CA ILE A 8 -2.37 50.90 -20.11
C ILE A 8 -3.26 50.04 -19.20
N HIS A 9 -2.84 48.79 -18.94
CA HIS A 9 -3.56 47.89 -18.05
C HIS A 9 -3.71 48.46 -16.63
N MET A 10 -2.61 48.95 -16.06
CA MET A 10 -2.60 49.56 -14.73
C MET A 10 -3.47 50.83 -14.65
N SER A 11 -3.46 51.67 -15.69
CA SER A 11 -4.32 52.87 -15.74
C SER A 11 -5.80 52.53 -15.85
N VAL A 12 -6.17 51.46 -16.56
CA VAL A 12 -7.56 50.98 -16.65
C VAL A 12 -8.00 50.40 -15.31
N ARG A 13 -7.16 49.57 -14.67
CA ARG A 13 -7.44 48.98 -13.37
C ARG A 13 -7.67 50.03 -12.29
N VAL A 14 -6.82 51.06 -12.18
CA VAL A 14 -7.02 52.18 -11.24
C VAL A 14 -8.37 52.87 -11.46
N ARG A 15 -8.78 53.05 -12.72
CA ARG A 15 -10.07 53.65 -13.04
C ARG A 15 -11.25 52.75 -12.67
N LEU A 16 -11.13 51.44 -12.85
CA LEU A 16 -12.13 50.47 -12.40
C LEU A 16 -12.25 50.43 -10.87
N LYS A 17 -11.13 50.54 -10.14
CA LYS A 17 -11.15 50.66 -8.68
C LYS A 17 -11.86 51.91 -8.17
N ASN A 18 -11.61 53.05 -8.82
CA ASN A 18 -12.27 54.31 -8.46
C ASN A 18 -13.77 54.30 -8.73
N LEU A 19 -14.22 53.51 -9.71
CA LEU A 19 -15.64 53.33 -10.01
C LEU A 19 -16.31 52.34 -9.05
N GLY A 20 -15.60 51.35 -8.53
CA GLY A 20 -16.11 50.39 -7.56
C GLY A 20 -17.39 49.69 -8.05
N LEU A 21 -18.50 49.88 -7.34
CA LEU A 21 -19.82 49.32 -7.68
C LEU A 21 -20.46 49.95 -8.93
N ASP A 22 -20.03 51.15 -9.34
CA ASP A 22 -20.55 51.85 -10.52
C ASP A 22 -19.96 51.34 -11.84
N VAL A 23 -19.10 50.31 -11.79
CA VAL A 23 -18.57 49.67 -13.00
C VAL A 23 -19.72 49.02 -13.78
N SER A 24 -19.88 49.45 -15.04
CA SER A 24 -20.96 48.98 -15.89
C SER A 24 -20.89 47.45 -16.10
N PRO A 25 -22.03 46.73 -16.04
CA PRO A 25 -22.11 45.30 -16.34
C PRO A 25 -21.54 44.90 -17.71
N PHE A 26 -21.61 45.79 -18.71
CA PHE A 26 -21.02 45.56 -20.04
C PHE A 26 -19.49 45.54 -20.02
N VAL A 27 -18.87 46.34 -19.15
CA VAL A 27 -17.41 46.35 -18.99
C VAL A 27 -16.96 45.06 -18.32
N LEU A 28 -17.71 44.58 -17.32
CA LEU A 28 -17.45 43.30 -16.64
C LEU A 28 -17.60 42.10 -17.58
N ASP A 29 -18.65 42.07 -18.41
CA ASP A 29 -18.84 41.04 -19.43
C ASP A 29 -17.71 41.04 -20.48
N PHE A 30 -17.29 42.23 -20.93
CA PHE A 30 -16.15 42.36 -21.83
C PHE A 30 -14.85 41.84 -21.20
N LEU A 31 -14.60 42.15 -19.92
CA LEU A 31 -13.44 41.65 -19.18
C LEU A 31 -13.49 40.13 -19.02
N SER A 32 -14.65 39.57 -18.66
CA SER A 32 -14.86 38.11 -18.56
C SER A 32 -14.59 37.41 -19.90
N LYS A 33 -15.06 37.94 -21.03
CA LYS A 33 -14.74 37.40 -22.36
C LYS A 33 -13.25 37.52 -22.71
N THR A 34 -12.61 38.60 -22.27
CA THR A 34 -11.17 38.83 -22.52
C THR A 34 -10.32 37.81 -21.75
N ILE A 35 -10.58 37.58 -20.47
CA ILE A 35 -9.82 36.59 -19.68
C ILE A 35 -10.03 35.16 -20.18
N ASN A 36 -11.23 34.84 -20.69
CA ASN A 36 -11.53 33.52 -21.24
C ASN A 36 -10.81 33.25 -22.56
N SER A 37 -10.51 34.30 -23.33
CA SER A 37 -9.90 34.15 -24.65
C SER A 37 -8.39 34.37 -24.65
N TRP A 38 -7.87 35.20 -23.74
CA TRP A 38 -6.48 35.68 -23.76
C TRP A 38 -5.76 35.38 -22.44
N GLY A 39 -5.15 34.19 -22.33
CA GLY A 39 -4.48 33.71 -21.12
C GLY A 39 -3.35 34.63 -20.60
N ASP A 40 -2.53 35.19 -21.49
CA ASP A 40 -1.44 36.12 -21.10
C ASP A 40 -1.98 37.38 -20.38
N VAL A 41 -3.17 37.85 -20.78
CA VAL A 41 -3.84 38.99 -20.13
C VAL A 41 -4.35 38.58 -18.75
N ALA A 42 -4.94 37.40 -18.63
CA ALA A 42 -5.37 36.86 -17.34
C ALA A 42 -4.21 36.73 -16.35
N GLU A 43 -3.06 36.21 -16.79
CA GLU A 43 -1.87 36.09 -15.95
C GLU A 43 -1.31 37.46 -15.54
N THR A 44 -1.33 38.44 -16.45
CA THR A 44 -0.91 39.81 -16.15
C THR A 44 -1.84 40.46 -15.11
N ILE A 45 -3.16 40.25 -15.22
CA ILE A 45 -4.14 40.71 -14.23
C ILE A 45 -3.85 40.11 -12.85
N LEU A 46 -3.60 38.80 -12.77
CA LEU A 46 -3.30 38.13 -11.49
C LEU A 46 -2.05 38.70 -10.84
N ARG A 47 -0.98 38.91 -11.60
CA ARG A 47 0.25 39.54 -11.10
C ARG A 47 0.02 40.99 -10.65
N ASP A 48 -0.77 41.76 -11.40
CA ASP A 48 -1.06 43.15 -11.05
C ASP A 48 -1.90 43.26 -9.76
N ILE A 49 -2.85 42.34 -9.55
CA ILE A 49 -3.61 42.25 -8.29
C ILE A 49 -2.69 41.86 -7.14
N ASP A 50 -1.77 40.92 -7.38
CA ASP A 50 -0.82 40.46 -6.38
C ASP A 50 0.27 41.48 -6.02
N CYS A 51 0.67 42.38 -6.92
CA CYS A 51 1.66 43.43 -6.62
C CYS A 51 1.06 44.72 -6.04
N ASP A 52 -0.23 44.71 -5.72
CA ASP A 52 -0.99 45.88 -5.29
C ASP A 52 -0.74 46.22 -3.81
N GLU A 53 0.30 47.01 -3.54
CA GLU A 53 0.71 47.45 -2.19
C GLU A 53 -0.01 48.74 -1.75
N ASP A 54 -1.32 48.80 -1.94
CA ASP A 54 -2.15 49.93 -1.49
C ASP A 54 -2.42 49.76 0.03
N TYR A 55 -1.39 50.01 0.84
CA TYR A 55 -1.43 49.88 2.30
C TYR A 55 -2.53 50.76 2.91
N GLY A 56 -3.69 50.17 3.16
CA GLY A 56 -4.70 50.66 4.09
C GLY A 56 -4.33 50.25 5.51
N GLU A 57 -4.23 51.24 6.39
CA GLU A 57 -3.92 51.16 7.81
C GLU A 57 -4.51 49.93 8.52
N SER A 58 -3.59 49.12 9.07
CA SER A 58 -3.70 48.01 10.03
C SER A 58 -5.09 47.60 10.51
N CYS A 59 -5.31 46.27 10.49
CA CYS A 59 -6.27 45.53 11.30
C CYS A 59 -6.37 46.10 12.73
N THR A 60 -7.33 46.99 12.96
CA THR A 60 -7.87 47.19 14.30
C THR A 60 -8.96 46.16 14.45
N ALA A 61 -8.70 45.16 15.29
CA ALA A 61 -9.67 44.18 15.73
C ALA A 61 -10.81 44.93 16.45
N LEU A 62 -11.82 45.38 15.71
CA LEU A 62 -13.12 45.60 16.30
C LEU A 62 -13.74 44.23 16.56
N PRO A 63 -14.37 43.99 17.72
CA PRO A 63 -15.11 42.76 17.95
C PRO A 63 -16.18 42.67 16.85
N CYS A 64 -16.18 41.57 16.11
CA CYS A 64 -17.26 41.23 15.19
C CYS A 64 -18.55 41.06 15.99
N GLY A 65 -19.24 42.17 16.25
CA GLY A 65 -20.63 42.17 16.61
C GLY A 65 -21.41 41.63 15.43
N ILE A 66 -22.08 40.51 15.67
CA ILE A 66 -23.15 39.88 14.88
C ILE A 66 -23.70 40.87 13.85
N PHE A 67 -23.35 40.66 12.57
CA PHE A 67 -23.90 41.43 11.46
C PHE A 67 -25.36 41.05 11.26
N LEU A 68 -26.25 41.68 12.04
CA LEU A 68 -27.68 41.73 11.77
C LEU A 68 -27.90 42.62 10.55
N PHE A 69 -27.95 42.01 9.36
CA PHE A 69 -28.59 42.63 8.21
C PHE A 69 -30.11 42.64 8.48
N GLY A 70 -30.59 43.65 9.20
CA GLY A 70 -31.99 43.78 9.60
C GLY A 70 -32.32 45.06 10.38
N GLU A 71 -32.85 46.04 9.65
CA GLU A 71 -33.81 47.09 10.05
C GLU A 71 -33.36 48.32 10.88
N HIS A 72 -33.96 49.45 10.50
CA HIS A 72 -33.60 50.85 10.76
C HIS A 72 -33.49 51.27 12.24
N SER A 73 -32.43 52.03 12.59
CA SER A 73 -32.54 53.18 13.52
C SER A 73 -31.32 54.09 13.46
N ALA A 74 -31.56 55.39 13.61
CA ALA A 74 -30.68 56.50 13.27
C ALA A 74 -29.71 56.92 14.39
N ALA A 75 -28.51 57.35 14.00
CA ALA A 75 -27.72 58.35 14.74
C ALA A 75 -26.86 59.18 13.75
N ALA A 76 -27.16 60.47 13.66
CA ALA A 76 -26.74 61.39 12.60
C ALA A 76 -25.29 61.92 12.71
N THR A 77 -24.35 61.15 13.28
CA THR A 77 -22.93 61.51 13.36
C THR A 77 -22.01 60.56 12.58
N GLY A 78 -22.57 59.51 11.97
CA GLY A 78 -21.84 58.47 11.22
C GLY A 78 -21.82 58.61 9.69
N LEU A 79 -22.41 59.67 9.12
CA LEU A 79 -22.64 59.79 7.67
C LEU A 79 -21.34 59.86 6.84
N HIS A 80 -20.24 60.39 7.39
CA HIS A 80 -18.93 60.42 6.72
C HIS A 80 -18.16 59.09 6.86
N MET A 81 -18.33 58.36 7.97
CA MET A 81 -17.67 57.05 8.13
C MET A 81 -18.36 55.95 7.32
N ILE A 82 -19.67 56.04 7.13
CA ILE A 82 -20.44 55.06 6.34
C ILE A 82 -20.10 55.17 4.85
N ASP A 83 -19.93 56.38 4.32
CA ASP A 83 -19.58 56.61 2.91
C ASP A 83 -18.13 56.16 2.60
N GLU A 84 -17.19 56.43 3.50
CA GLU A 84 -15.79 56.00 3.33
C GLU A 84 -15.63 54.47 3.49
N GLN A 85 -16.40 53.84 4.38
CA GLN A 85 -16.39 52.39 4.55
C GLN A 85 -17.05 51.65 3.36
N ALA A 86 -18.14 52.19 2.82
CA ALA A 86 -18.78 51.66 1.61
C ALA A 86 -17.87 51.83 0.36
N PHE A 87 -17.18 52.96 0.26
CA PHE A 87 -16.18 53.20 -0.77
C PHE A 87 -14.98 52.25 -0.65
N ARG A 88 -14.44 52.04 0.56
CA ARG A 88 -13.36 51.06 0.79
C ARG A 88 -13.80 49.63 0.48
N ALA A 89 -15.02 49.25 0.84
CA ALA A 89 -15.57 47.93 0.55
C ALA A 89 -15.78 47.69 -0.96
N SER A 90 -16.03 48.75 -1.74
CA SER A 90 -16.25 48.68 -3.19
C SER A 90 -15.00 48.91 -4.03
N ARG A 91 -13.90 49.41 -3.45
CA ARG A 91 -12.65 49.72 -4.16
C ARG A 91 -12.09 48.55 -4.97
N HIS A 92 -12.16 47.33 -4.43
CA HIS A 92 -11.68 46.12 -5.08
C HIS A 92 -12.78 45.33 -5.81
N PHE A 93 -13.95 45.94 -6.06
CA PHE A 93 -15.11 45.28 -6.66
C PHE A 93 -14.77 44.58 -7.99
N SER A 94 -14.11 45.30 -8.91
CA SER A 94 -13.74 44.74 -10.22
C SER A 94 -12.66 43.65 -10.12
N ASP A 95 -11.68 43.80 -9.22
CA ASP A 95 -10.65 42.79 -8.98
C ASP A 95 -11.28 41.49 -8.43
N ILE A 96 -12.16 41.59 -7.44
CA ILE A 96 -12.88 40.45 -6.85
C ILE A 96 -13.76 39.78 -7.91
N TYR A 97 -14.51 40.55 -8.70
CA TYR A 97 -15.35 40.02 -9.77
C TYR A 97 -14.54 39.18 -10.76
N ILE A 98 -13.40 39.73 -11.22
CA ILE A 98 -12.53 39.04 -12.18
C ILE A 98 -11.92 37.78 -11.56
N LEU A 99 -11.47 37.84 -10.30
CA LEU A 99 -10.96 36.66 -9.60
C LEU A 99 -12.03 35.57 -9.49
N LEU A 100 -13.26 35.91 -9.12
CA LEU A 100 -14.37 34.95 -9.08
C LEU A 100 -14.66 34.34 -10.45
N GLU A 101 -14.62 35.15 -11.51
CA GLU A 101 -14.78 34.67 -12.88
C GLU A 101 -13.64 33.73 -13.31
N MET A 102 -12.40 34.03 -12.91
CA MET A 102 -11.22 33.18 -13.17
C MET A 102 -11.27 31.85 -12.44
N LEU A 103 -11.94 31.74 -11.29
CA LEU A 103 -12.14 30.46 -10.60
C LEU A 103 -12.96 29.46 -11.42
N SER A 104 -13.86 29.94 -12.29
CA SER A 104 -14.59 29.08 -13.22
C SER A 104 -13.73 28.57 -14.38
N ILE A 105 -12.50 29.07 -14.55
CA ILE A 105 -11.59 28.69 -15.63
C ILE A 105 -10.55 27.71 -15.07
N PRO A 106 -10.59 26.41 -15.42
CA PRO A 106 -9.76 25.40 -14.76
C PRO A 106 -8.26 25.66 -14.77
N CYS A 107 -7.72 26.27 -15.84
CA CYS A 107 -6.30 26.59 -15.94
C CYS A 107 -5.85 27.85 -15.17
N LEU A 108 -6.80 28.62 -14.60
CA LEU A 108 -6.52 29.81 -13.81
C LEU A 108 -6.98 29.67 -12.35
N ALA A 109 -7.75 28.63 -12.04
CA ALA A 109 -8.42 28.49 -10.75
C ALA A 109 -7.43 28.45 -9.57
N VAL A 110 -6.28 27.81 -9.73
CA VAL A 110 -5.26 27.69 -8.68
C VAL A 110 -4.61 29.05 -8.42
N GLU A 111 -4.15 29.72 -9.47
CA GLU A 111 -3.48 31.02 -9.38
C GLU A 111 -4.45 32.11 -8.90
N ALA A 112 -5.72 32.05 -9.34
CA ALA A 112 -6.78 32.93 -8.86
C ALA A 112 -7.04 32.72 -7.37
N SER A 113 -7.14 31.46 -6.90
CA SER A 113 -7.32 31.14 -5.47
C SER A 113 -6.15 31.65 -4.62
N GLN A 114 -4.91 31.46 -5.06
CA GLN A 114 -3.71 31.93 -4.36
C GLN A 114 -3.62 33.46 -4.35
N THR A 115 -4.04 34.11 -5.42
CA THR A 115 -4.10 35.59 -5.49
C THR A 115 -5.18 36.13 -4.55
N PHE A 116 -6.32 35.45 -4.48
CA PHE A 116 -7.39 35.74 -3.53
C PHE A 116 -6.90 35.58 -2.08
N GLU A 117 -6.23 34.46 -1.77
CA GLU A 117 -5.67 34.18 -0.44
C GLU A 117 -4.73 35.30 0.01
N ARG A 118 -3.78 35.68 -0.85
CA ARG A 118 -2.80 36.74 -0.54
C ARG A 118 -3.47 38.10 -0.38
N ALA A 119 -4.47 38.42 -1.19
CA ALA A 119 -5.22 39.67 -1.07
C ALA A 119 -6.05 39.73 0.22
N VAL A 120 -6.60 38.61 0.69
CA VAL A 120 -7.28 38.51 1.99
C VAL A 120 -6.29 38.62 3.15
N ALA A 121 -5.16 37.92 3.08
CA ALA A 121 -4.11 37.97 4.11
C ALA A 121 -3.55 39.40 4.30
N ARG A 122 -3.51 40.20 3.24
CA ARG A 122 -3.12 41.62 3.28
C ARG A 122 -4.26 42.56 3.71
N GLY A 123 -5.49 42.06 3.85
CA GLY A 123 -6.67 42.87 4.17
C GLY A 123 -7.24 43.69 3.01
N ALA A 124 -6.77 43.48 1.78
CA ALA A 124 -7.28 44.17 0.59
C ALA A 124 -8.69 43.67 0.20
N ILE A 125 -8.95 42.37 0.39
CA ILE A 125 -10.27 41.77 0.17
C ILE A 125 -10.90 41.42 1.52
N SER A 126 -12.09 41.97 1.78
CA SER A 126 -12.88 41.69 2.98
C SER A 126 -14.13 40.87 2.64
N ALA A 127 -14.72 40.19 3.64
CA ALA A 127 -15.97 39.44 3.47
C ALA A 127 -17.12 40.34 2.96
N GLN A 128 -17.17 41.60 3.42
CA GLN A 128 -18.17 42.58 2.97
C GLN A 128 -18.01 42.91 1.47
N SER A 129 -16.78 43.10 1.00
CA SER A 129 -16.49 43.35 -0.42
C SER A 129 -16.93 42.19 -1.30
N VAL A 130 -16.72 40.96 -0.83
CA VAL A 130 -17.14 39.75 -1.54
C VAL A 130 -18.65 39.61 -1.56
N ALA A 131 -19.34 39.86 -0.44
CA ALA A 131 -20.80 39.84 -0.39
C ALA A 131 -21.41 40.82 -1.41
N LEU A 132 -20.87 42.04 -1.51
CA LEU A 132 -21.33 43.05 -2.48
C LEU A 132 -21.16 42.59 -3.94
N VAL A 133 -20.02 41.95 -4.25
CA VAL A 133 -19.75 41.42 -5.59
C VAL A 133 -20.68 40.26 -5.93
N LEU A 134 -20.92 39.37 -4.97
CA LEU A 134 -21.90 38.30 -5.11
C LEU A 134 -23.31 38.86 -5.31
N GLU A 135 -23.66 39.99 -4.69
CA GLU A 135 -24.95 40.70 -4.90
C GLU A 135 -25.14 41.09 -6.33
N SER A 136 -24.12 41.74 -6.85
CA SER A 136 -24.11 42.24 -8.21
C SER A 136 -24.16 41.07 -9.20
N LEU A 137 -23.38 40.01 -8.96
CA LEU A 137 -23.35 38.81 -9.79
C LEU A 137 -24.71 38.12 -9.88
N LEU A 138 -25.35 37.85 -8.73
CA LEU A 138 -26.67 37.21 -8.69
C LEU A 138 -27.75 38.12 -9.30
N SER A 139 -27.74 39.41 -8.96
CA SER A 139 -28.71 40.38 -9.49
C SER A 139 -28.59 40.56 -11.01
N GLN A 140 -27.36 40.60 -11.53
CA GLN A 140 -27.09 40.70 -12.97
C GLN A 140 -27.55 39.43 -13.70
N ARG A 141 -27.30 38.24 -13.13
CA ARG A 141 -27.68 36.98 -13.76
C ARG A 141 -29.19 36.73 -13.73
N LEU A 142 -29.89 37.11 -12.66
CA LEU A 142 -31.36 37.11 -12.62
C LEU A 142 -31.95 38.00 -13.74
N ASN A 143 -31.38 39.20 -13.95
CA ASN A 143 -31.82 40.10 -15.01
C ASN A 143 -31.49 39.60 -16.43
N ASN A 144 -30.36 38.91 -16.61
CA ASN A 144 -29.98 38.32 -17.90
C ASN A 144 -30.84 37.10 -18.24
N ASN A 145 -31.21 36.27 -17.26
CA ASN A 145 -32.12 35.15 -17.46
C ASN A 145 -33.52 35.64 -17.88
N ALA A 146 -34.06 36.67 -17.22
CA ALA A 146 -35.31 37.30 -17.63
C ALA A 146 -35.26 37.89 -19.05
N ARG A 147 -34.10 38.42 -19.48
CA ARG A 147 -33.90 38.86 -20.88
C ARG A 147 -33.86 37.71 -21.88
N THR A 148 -33.31 36.57 -21.50
CA THR A 148 -33.16 35.41 -22.39
C THR A 148 -34.49 34.70 -22.62
N GLU A 149 -35.33 34.60 -21.58
CA GLU A 149 -36.72 34.10 -21.68
C GLU A 149 -37.59 35.00 -22.57
N ASN A 150 -37.39 36.32 -22.53
CA ASN A 150 -38.10 37.26 -23.41
C ASN A 150 -37.76 37.11 -24.90
N PHE A 151 -36.63 36.46 -25.25
CA PHE A 151 -36.29 36.12 -26.64
C PHE A 151 -36.72 34.71 -27.05
N GLN A 152 -37.07 33.84 -26.10
CA GLN A 152 -37.48 32.45 -26.36
C GLN A 152 -38.99 32.26 -26.51
N HIS A 153 -39.80 33.31 -26.33
CA HIS A 153 -41.25 33.25 -26.54
C HIS A 153 -41.71 33.24 -28.02
N LEU A 154 -40.88 32.73 -28.93
CA LEU A 154 -41.24 32.48 -30.32
C LEU A 154 -40.64 31.15 -30.80
N ASP A 155 -41.05 30.02 -30.22
CA ASP A 155 -41.61 28.85 -30.93
C ASP A 155 -41.91 27.71 -29.93
N GLY A 156 -42.91 26.88 -30.23
CA GLY A 156 -43.55 25.97 -29.28
C GLY A 156 -42.90 24.59 -29.05
N ALA A 157 -43.34 23.97 -27.94
CA ALA A 157 -43.17 22.58 -27.50
C ALA A 157 -41.76 22.20 -27.01
N THR A 158 -41.54 21.57 -25.85
CA THR A 158 -42.33 20.54 -25.15
C THR A 158 -41.97 20.57 -23.65
N GLU A 159 -42.98 20.55 -22.78
CA GLU A 159 -42.84 20.48 -21.31
C GLU A 159 -42.34 19.09 -20.87
N GLU A 160 -41.05 18.80 -21.00
CA GLU A 160 -40.38 17.72 -20.24
C GLU A 160 -38.84 17.84 -20.24
N ASP A 161 -38.26 18.71 -21.07
CA ASP A 161 -36.81 18.92 -21.21
C ASP A 161 -36.28 20.16 -20.45
N ALA A 162 -37.17 20.88 -19.75
CA ALA A 162 -36.85 22.13 -19.06
C ALA A 162 -36.04 21.96 -17.76
N CYS A 163 -35.90 20.73 -17.25
CA CYS A 163 -35.10 20.44 -16.06
C CYS A 163 -33.62 20.16 -16.35
N GLU A 164 -33.23 19.87 -17.60
CA GLU A 164 -31.84 19.52 -17.95
C GLU A 164 -31.07 20.66 -18.65
N GLN A 165 -31.70 21.79 -18.97
CA GLN A 165 -31.03 22.98 -19.51
C GLN A 165 -30.45 23.94 -18.44
N LEU A 166 -30.57 23.60 -17.14
CA LEU A 166 -29.98 24.35 -16.03
C LEU A 166 -28.47 24.07 -15.87
N VAL A 167 -27.70 24.02 -16.96
CA VAL A 167 -26.27 24.31 -16.93
C VAL A 167 -26.09 25.83 -16.82
N GLN A 168 -26.75 26.42 -15.82
CA GLN A 168 -26.32 27.72 -15.32
C GLN A 168 -24.97 27.47 -14.69
N ARG A 169 -23.94 28.14 -15.23
CA ARG A 169 -22.58 28.17 -14.69
C ARG A 169 -22.64 28.15 -13.16
N ASP A 170 -22.30 27.00 -12.58
CA ASP A 170 -22.50 26.71 -11.15
C ASP A 170 -21.44 27.46 -10.33
N ASP A 171 -21.66 28.77 -10.17
CA ASP A 171 -20.78 29.64 -9.40
C ASP A 171 -20.62 29.11 -7.96
N PHE A 172 -21.64 28.42 -7.44
CA PHE A 172 -21.59 27.80 -6.11
C PHE A 172 -20.41 26.84 -5.99
N THR A 173 -20.19 25.96 -6.97
CA THR A 173 -19.08 24.99 -6.91
C THR A 173 -17.72 25.69 -6.93
N SER A 174 -17.57 26.78 -7.70
CA SER A 174 -16.32 27.55 -7.77
C SER A 174 -16.06 28.33 -6.47
N ILE A 175 -17.10 28.97 -5.92
CA ILE A 175 -17.01 29.78 -4.69
C ILE A 175 -16.83 28.88 -3.46
N LEU A 176 -17.54 27.76 -3.38
CA LEU A 176 -17.33 26.77 -2.34
C LEU A 176 -15.92 26.17 -2.46
N GLY A 177 -15.47 25.84 -3.68
CA GLY A 177 -14.10 25.38 -3.91
C GLY A 177 -13.03 26.38 -3.47
N LEU A 178 -13.27 27.69 -3.65
CA LEU A 178 -12.42 28.74 -3.09
C LEU A 178 -12.41 28.70 -1.57
N ALA A 179 -13.57 28.65 -0.92
CA ALA A 179 -13.66 28.59 0.54
C ALA A 179 -12.93 27.35 1.10
N GLU A 180 -13.05 26.22 0.42
CA GLU A 180 -12.35 24.96 0.77
C GLU A 180 -10.83 25.09 0.60
N THR A 181 -10.37 25.76 -0.45
CA THR A 181 -8.94 26.00 -0.69
C THR A 181 -8.36 26.96 0.35
N LEU A 182 -9.06 28.06 0.63
CA LEU A 182 -8.65 29.06 1.63
C LEU A 182 -8.69 28.49 3.06
N ALA A 183 -9.56 27.53 3.35
CA ALA A 183 -9.61 26.84 4.64
C ALA A 183 -8.30 26.09 4.97
N LEU A 184 -7.48 25.77 3.97
CA LEU A 184 -6.16 25.14 4.15
C LEU A 184 -5.07 26.15 4.55
N SER A 185 -5.37 27.45 4.51
CA SER A 185 -4.41 28.49 4.87
C SER A 185 -4.06 28.45 6.36
N ARG A 186 -2.83 28.86 6.67
CA ARG A 186 -2.33 29.02 8.04
C ARG A 186 -2.50 30.44 8.57
N ASP A 187 -2.89 31.37 7.70
CA ASP A 187 -3.09 32.76 8.05
C ASP A 187 -4.42 32.94 8.79
N LEU A 188 -4.38 33.57 9.97
CA LEU A 188 -5.56 33.73 10.82
C LEU A 188 -6.59 34.68 10.20
N CYS A 189 -6.16 35.71 9.47
CA CYS A 189 -7.07 36.62 8.76
C CYS A 189 -7.79 35.89 7.63
N VAL A 190 -7.09 35.00 6.92
CA VAL A 190 -7.72 34.14 5.91
C VAL A 190 -8.71 33.17 6.57
N GLN A 191 -8.37 32.57 7.71
CA GLN A 191 -9.29 31.67 8.43
C GLN A 191 -10.56 32.37 8.93
N GLU A 192 -10.44 33.58 9.50
CA GLU A 192 -11.60 34.39 9.90
C GLU A 192 -12.45 34.77 8.69
N PHE A 193 -11.82 35.19 7.60
CA PHE A 193 -12.50 35.46 6.34
C PHE A 193 -13.26 34.24 5.82
N VAL A 194 -12.68 33.04 5.89
CA VAL A 194 -13.32 31.80 5.45
C VAL A 194 -14.57 31.51 6.26
N LYS A 195 -14.56 31.68 7.59
CA LYS A 195 -15.77 31.52 8.43
C LYS A 195 -16.90 32.44 7.94
N LEU A 196 -16.58 33.70 7.65
CA LEU A 196 -17.53 34.67 7.10
C LEU A 196 -17.97 34.32 5.67
N LEU A 197 -17.06 33.82 4.83
CA LEU A 197 -17.36 33.40 3.47
C LEU A 197 -18.34 32.21 3.46
N TYR A 198 -18.15 31.22 4.32
CA TYR A 198 -19.11 30.12 4.50
C TYR A 198 -20.49 30.64 4.91
N MET A 199 -20.56 31.61 5.83
CA MET A 199 -21.82 32.23 6.26
C MET A 199 -22.48 33.01 5.11
N ILE A 200 -21.72 33.75 4.30
CA ILE A 200 -22.20 34.43 3.10
C ILE A 200 -22.77 33.40 2.12
N ILE A 201 -22.00 32.37 1.75
CA ILE A 201 -22.46 31.32 0.82
C ILE A 201 -23.72 30.65 1.35
N PHE A 202 -23.76 30.30 2.64
CA PHE A 202 -24.90 29.64 3.28
C PHE A 202 -26.18 30.47 3.21
N ARG A 203 -26.08 31.77 3.48
CA ARG A 203 -27.20 32.71 3.43
C ARG A 203 -27.68 32.96 2.00
N TRP A 204 -26.76 33.06 1.06
CA TRP A 204 -27.04 33.48 -0.32
C TRP A 204 -27.56 32.35 -1.19
N TYR A 205 -27.06 31.14 -0.98
CA TYR A 205 -27.57 29.93 -1.63
C TYR A 205 -28.59 29.24 -0.73
N ALA A 206 -29.78 29.84 -0.61
CA ALA A 206 -30.86 29.36 0.27
C ALA A 206 -31.46 28.00 -0.12
N ASN A 207 -31.09 27.44 -1.28
CA ASN A 207 -31.58 26.14 -1.73
C ASN A 207 -31.02 25.02 -0.82
N GLU A 208 -31.92 24.18 -0.31
CA GLU A 208 -31.59 23.04 0.57
C GLU A 208 -30.54 22.11 -0.04
N SER A 209 -30.53 21.92 -1.36
CA SER A 209 -29.55 21.08 -2.05
C SER A 209 -28.12 21.62 -1.96
N TYR A 210 -27.93 22.94 -2.10
CA TYR A 210 -26.62 23.59 -1.97
C TYR A 210 -26.14 23.61 -0.52
N ARG A 211 -27.04 23.96 0.41
CA ARG A 211 -26.73 23.93 1.86
C ARG A 211 -26.39 22.53 2.34
N GLY A 212 -27.18 21.53 1.94
CA GLY A 212 -26.92 20.12 2.23
C GLY A 212 -25.58 19.64 1.68
N ARG A 213 -25.23 20.03 0.44
CA ARG A 213 -23.92 19.71 -0.16
C ARG A 213 -22.77 20.34 0.63
N MET A 214 -22.90 21.61 1.02
CA MET A 214 -21.87 22.32 1.79
C MET A 214 -21.67 21.71 3.18
N LEU A 215 -22.76 21.47 3.91
CA LEU A 215 -22.72 20.84 5.23
C LEU A 215 -22.14 19.42 5.15
N LYS A 216 -22.52 18.64 4.15
CA LYS A 216 -21.95 17.30 3.93
C LYS A 216 -20.44 17.37 3.73
N ARG A 217 -19.94 18.27 2.86
CA ARG A 217 -18.49 18.41 2.63
C ARG A 217 -17.73 18.83 3.89
N LEU A 218 -18.30 19.74 4.69
CA LEU A 218 -17.74 20.13 5.99
C LEU A 218 -17.69 18.93 6.95
N VAL A 219 -18.77 18.14 7.05
CA VAL A 219 -18.80 16.93 7.88
C VAL A 219 -17.80 15.89 7.40
N ASP A 220 -17.73 15.63 6.10
CA ASP A 220 -16.79 14.67 5.51
C ASP A 220 -15.33 15.07 5.82
N ARG A 221 -14.98 16.36 5.75
CA ARG A 221 -13.65 16.85 6.13
C ARG A 221 -13.39 16.76 7.64
N ALA A 222 -14.33 17.22 8.47
CA ALA A 222 -14.21 17.17 9.93
C ALA A 222 -14.13 15.74 10.48
N THR A 223 -14.70 14.76 9.77
CA THR A 223 -14.68 13.34 10.17
C THR A 223 -13.65 12.50 9.42
N SER A 224 -12.90 13.09 8.49
CA SER A 224 -11.85 12.40 7.76
C SER A 224 -10.70 12.00 8.68
N THR A 225 -10.19 10.77 8.51
CA THR A 225 -9.10 10.19 9.32
C THR A 225 -7.71 10.70 8.92
N THR A 226 -7.61 11.71 8.06
CA THR A 226 -6.32 12.27 7.65
C THR A 226 -5.72 13.12 8.76
N ASP A 227 -4.55 12.67 9.22
CA ASP A 227 -3.72 13.23 10.28
C ASP A 227 -3.31 14.68 9.97
N ASN A 228 -4.15 15.63 10.37
CA ASN A 228 -3.84 17.04 10.55
C ASN A 228 -4.74 17.57 11.66
N GLY A 229 -4.39 17.28 12.91
CA GLY A 229 -5.13 17.67 14.13
C GLY A 229 -5.34 19.18 14.35
N ARG A 230 -5.12 20.03 13.34
CA ARG A 230 -5.46 21.46 13.30
C ARG A 230 -6.59 21.81 12.32
N GLY A 231 -6.85 20.98 11.31
CA GLY A 231 -7.91 21.24 10.32
C GLY A 231 -9.30 20.81 10.79
N VAL A 232 -9.36 19.74 11.60
CA VAL A 232 -10.60 19.16 12.13
C VAL A 232 -11.36 20.14 13.04
N ASP A 233 -10.64 20.91 13.87
CA ASP A 233 -11.24 21.93 14.74
C ASP A 233 -11.83 23.09 13.91
N PHE A 234 -11.22 23.43 12.77
CA PHE A 234 -11.66 24.56 11.95
C PHE A 234 -12.94 24.28 11.16
N ASP A 235 -13.04 23.12 10.49
CA ASP A 235 -14.28 22.74 9.81
C ASP A 235 -15.44 22.56 10.82
N LEU A 236 -15.16 22.05 12.02
CA LEU A 236 -16.14 21.94 13.10
C LEU A 236 -16.58 23.33 13.61
N ASP A 237 -15.65 24.27 13.79
CA ASP A 237 -15.97 25.67 14.13
C ASP A 237 -16.89 26.32 13.09
N ILE A 238 -16.64 26.08 11.80
CA ILE A 238 -17.51 26.57 10.71
C ILE A 238 -18.89 25.94 10.85
N LEU A 239 -18.98 24.62 11.04
CA LEU A 239 -20.25 23.92 11.24
C LEU A 239 -21.03 24.50 12.42
N VAL A 240 -20.37 24.73 13.56
CA VAL A 240 -21.00 25.35 14.75
C VAL A 240 -21.52 26.74 14.40
N THR A 241 -20.72 27.55 13.71
CA THR A 241 -21.13 28.91 13.31
C THR A 241 -22.39 28.87 12.43
N LEU A 242 -22.40 28.05 11.38
CA LEU A 242 -23.54 27.94 10.45
C LEU A 242 -24.81 27.41 11.13
N VAL A 243 -24.66 26.42 12.00
CA VAL A 243 -25.77 25.78 12.71
C VAL A 243 -26.34 26.67 13.82
N CYS A 244 -25.51 27.53 14.42
CA CYS A 244 -25.97 28.56 15.35
C CYS A 244 -26.79 29.65 14.65
N GLU A 245 -26.42 30.02 13.42
CA GLU A 245 -27.19 30.96 12.60
C GLU A 245 -28.55 30.37 12.17
N GLU A 246 -28.58 29.10 11.72
CA GLU A 246 -29.81 28.42 11.33
C GLU A 246 -29.97 27.06 12.02
N GLN A 247 -30.66 27.07 13.16
CA GLN A 247 -30.82 25.89 14.03
C GLN A 247 -31.54 24.70 13.39
N GLU A 248 -32.26 24.90 12.29
CA GLU A 248 -32.93 23.83 11.54
C GLU A 248 -31.93 22.78 11.01
N TYR A 249 -30.67 23.17 10.82
CA TYR A 249 -29.61 22.28 10.32
C TYR A 249 -28.87 21.50 11.41
N ILE A 250 -29.16 21.73 12.70
CA ILE A 250 -28.58 20.96 13.83
C ILE A 250 -28.81 19.46 13.60
N ARG A 251 -30.08 19.08 13.39
CA ARG A 251 -30.47 17.66 13.29
C ARG A 251 -29.92 16.98 12.03
N PRO A 252 -29.96 17.60 10.84
CA PRO A 252 -29.27 17.10 9.65
C PRO A 252 -27.77 16.85 9.88
N VAL A 253 -27.03 17.82 10.43
CA VAL A 253 -25.59 17.70 10.66
C VAL A 253 -25.27 16.58 11.66
N LEU A 254 -25.99 16.52 12.79
CA LEU A 254 -25.82 15.43 13.76
C LEU A 254 -26.16 14.06 13.16
N SER A 255 -27.15 13.97 12.26
CA SER A 255 -27.46 12.72 11.58
C SER A 255 -26.37 12.30 10.60
N MET A 256 -25.74 13.24 9.91
CA MET A 256 -24.58 12.96 9.04
C MET A 256 -23.39 12.45 9.86
N ILE A 257 -23.03 13.14 10.94
CA ILE A 257 -21.94 12.75 11.85
C ILE A 257 -22.22 11.37 12.46
N ARG A 258 -23.45 11.11 12.90
CA ARG A 258 -23.86 9.79 13.39
C ARG A 258 -23.67 8.71 12.32
N GLY A 259 -24.08 8.98 11.08
CA GLY A 259 -23.90 8.03 9.97
C GLY A 259 -22.44 7.69 9.70
N VAL A 260 -21.54 8.68 9.76
CA VAL A 260 -20.08 8.43 9.64
C VAL A 260 -19.56 7.59 10.81
N ALA A 261 -19.99 7.90 12.05
CA ALA A 261 -19.59 7.14 13.23
C ALA A 261 -20.11 5.69 13.22
N GLU A 262 -21.35 5.48 12.78
CA GLU A 262 -21.94 4.14 12.61
C GLU A 262 -21.15 3.32 11.58
N LEU A 263 -20.80 3.91 10.44
CA LEU A 263 -19.97 3.25 9.42
C LEU A 263 -18.59 2.87 9.97
N ALA A 264 -17.89 3.80 10.62
CA ALA A 264 -16.59 3.53 11.24
C ALA A 264 -16.69 2.44 12.33
N ASN A 265 -17.81 2.36 13.05
CA ASN A 265 -18.05 1.34 14.05
C ASN A 265 -18.29 -0.04 13.44
N VAL A 266 -18.99 -0.13 12.30
CA VAL A 266 -19.17 -1.37 11.53
C VAL A 266 -17.81 -1.88 11.02
N ASP A 267 -16.99 -1.01 10.43
CA ASP A 267 -15.66 -1.38 9.94
C ASP A 267 -14.76 -1.89 11.08
N ARG A 268 -14.78 -1.20 12.23
CA ARG A 268 -14.06 -1.63 13.43
C ARG A 268 -14.53 -3.00 13.93
N ALA A 269 -15.83 -3.26 13.92
CA ALA A 269 -16.38 -4.55 14.32
C ALA A 269 -15.95 -5.68 13.37
N ALA A 270 -15.95 -5.42 12.06
CA ALA A 270 -15.48 -6.37 11.05
C ALA A 270 -13.99 -6.71 11.24
N LEU A 271 -13.15 -5.69 11.45
CA LEU A 271 -11.72 -5.88 11.74
C LEU A 271 -11.49 -6.65 13.04
N TRP A 272 -12.29 -6.39 14.07
CA TRP A 272 -12.22 -7.13 15.33
C TRP A 272 -12.55 -8.61 15.13
N HIS A 273 -13.62 -8.93 14.40
CA HIS A 273 -13.95 -10.32 14.08
C HIS A 273 -12.87 -11.01 13.24
N GLN A 274 -12.28 -10.31 12.27
CA GLN A 274 -11.17 -10.84 11.48
C GLN A 274 -9.94 -11.13 12.35
N LEU A 275 -9.63 -10.23 13.30
CA LEU A 275 -8.54 -10.42 14.25
C LEU A 275 -8.79 -11.67 15.10
N CYS A 276 -9.96 -11.80 15.72
CA CYS A 276 -10.30 -12.98 16.52
C CYS A 276 -10.21 -14.28 15.70
N ALA A 277 -10.74 -14.30 14.48
CA ALA A 277 -10.65 -15.47 13.61
C ALA A 277 -9.19 -15.84 13.26
N SER A 278 -8.34 -14.83 13.04
CA SER A 278 -6.91 -15.06 12.80
C SER A 278 -6.16 -15.55 14.04
N GLU A 279 -6.54 -15.08 15.23
CA GLU A 279 -5.98 -15.54 16.50
C GLU A 279 -6.34 -17.01 16.75
N ASP A 280 -7.60 -17.39 16.52
CA ASP A 280 -8.07 -18.79 16.62
C ASP A 280 -7.34 -19.71 15.64
N GLU A 281 -7.10 -19.26 14.40
CA GLU A 281 -6.31 -19.98 13.41
C GLU A 281 -4.87 -20.23 13.88
N ILE A 282 -4.22 -19.19 14.42
CA ILE A 282 -2.86 -19.28 14.95
C ILE A 282 -2.79 -20.28 16.11
N ILE A 283 -3.79 -20.27 17.01
CA ILE A 283 -3.88 -21.23 18.12
C ILE A 283 -4.01 -22.65 17.55
N ARG A 284 -4.92 -22.87 16.59
CA ARG A 284 -5.13 -24.18 15.97
C ARG A 284 -3.87 -24.72 15.30
N VAL A 285 -3.20 -23.90 14.48
CA VAL A 285 -1.94 -24.30 13.81
C VAL A 285 -0.84 -24.59 14.81
N ARG A 286 -0.74 -23.82 15.91
CA ARG A 286 0.23 -24.09 16.98
C ARG A 286 -0.06 -25.42 17.69
N GLU A 287 -1.32 -25.73 17.97
CA GLU A 287 -1.71 -26.99 18.57
C GLU A 287 -1.44 -28.17 17.65
N GLU A 288 -1.80 -28.06 16.37
CA GLU A 288 -1.50 -29.06 15.35
C GLU A 288 0.02 -29.32 15.26
N CYS A 289 0.83 -28.27 15.12
CA CYS A 289 2.29 -28.38 15.09
C CYS A 289 2.85 -29.04 16.36
N LYS A 290 2.31 -28.72 17.54
CA LYS A 290 2.72 -29.35 18.81
C LYS A 290 2.42 -30.85 18.81
N THR A 291 1.26 -31.26 18.29
CA THR A 291 0.91 -32.68 18.18
C THR A 291 1.80 -33.42 17.17
N GLU A 292 2.09 -32.79 16.03
CA GLU A 292 3.00 -33.33 15.02
C GLU A 292 4.42 -33.51 15.56
N ILE A 293 4.98 -32.50 16.25
CA ILE A 293 6.30 -32.60 16.90
C ILE A 293 6.32 -33.75 17.93
N SER A 294 5.24 -33.93 18.70
CA SER A 294 5.14 -35.04 19.66
C SER A 294 5.14 -36.40 18.96
N ASN A 295 4.44 -36.53 17.84
CA ASN A 295 4.40 -37.77 17.06
C ASN A 295 5.78 -38.06 16.43
N MET A 296 6.41 -37.07 15.80
CA MET A 296 7.76 -37.19 15.24
C MET A 296 8.78 -37.58 16.32
N ALA A 297 8.67 -37.04 17.53
CA ALA A 297 9.56 -37.41 18.64
C ALA A 297 9.38 -38.89 19.04
N LYS A 298 8.15 -39.40 19.07
CA LYS A 298 7.86 -40.83 19.35
C LYS A 298 8.38 -41.74 18.24
N GLU A 299 8.18 -41.37 16.97
CA GLU A 299 8.70 -42.12 15.83
C GLU A 299 10.23 -42.15 15.82
N LYS A 300 10.88 -40.99 16.06
CA LYS A 300 12.33 -40.90 16.19
C LYS A 300 12.85 -41.79 17.31
N ALA A 301 12.21 -41.81 18.47
CA ALA A 301 12.59 -42.68 19.58
C ALA A 301 12.47 -44.17 19.19
N THR A 302 11.37 -44.54 18.53
CA THR A 302 11.13 -45.90 18.05
C THR A 302 12.17 -46.35 17.02
N LEU A 303 12.48 -45.50 16.04
CA LEU A 303 13.50 -45.77 15.02
C LEU A 303 14.89 -45.86 15.64
N SER A 304 15.21 -44.98 16.59
CA SER A 304 16.49 -45.01 17.29
C SER A 304 16.68 -46.30 18.10
N GLN A 305 15.61 -46.81 18.72
CA GLN A 305 15.63 -48.10 19.40
C GLN A 305 15.90 -49.23 18.40
N LYS A 306 15.14 -49.29 17.30
CA LYS A 306 15.33 -50.31 16.24
C LYS A 306 16.72 -50.28 15.63
N LEU A 307 17.29 -49.09 15.46
CA LEU A 307 18.66 -48.92 14.97
C LEU A 307 19.67 -49.53 15.96
N SER A 308 19.56 -49.22 17.25
CA SER A 308 20.42 -49.79 18.30
C SER A 308 20.31 -51.32 18.37
N GLU A 309 19.09 -51.87 18.30
CA GLU A 309 18.85 -53.32 18.23
C GLU A 309 19.52 -53.94 16.99
N SER A 310 19.39 -53.29 15.83
CA SER A 310 20.05 -53.70 14.58
C SER A 310 21.58 -53.66 14.70
N GLU A 311 22.15 -52.60 15.27
CA GLU A 311 23.60 -52.47 15.51
C GLU A 311 24.12 -53.55 16.46
N ALA A 312 23.37 -53.88 17.51
CA ALA A 312 23.68 -54.96 18.43
C ALA A 312 23.66 -56.33 17.75
N THR A 313 22.62 -56.63 16.95
CA THR A 313 22.54 -57.89 16.19
C THR A 313 23.65 -58.01 15.15
N ASN A 314 23.97 -56.93 14.44
CA ASN A 314 25.08 -56.90 13.48
C ASN A 314 26.43 -57.15 14.15
N SER A 315 26.67 -56.52 15.31
CA SER A 315 27.88 -56.75 16.11
C SER A 315 28.00 -58.21 16.57
N ARG A 316 26.89 -58.80 17.01
CA ARG A 316 26.83 -60.23 17.36
C ARG A 316 27.16 -61.12 16.16
N LEU A 317 26.48 -60.94 15.02
CA LEU A 317 26.74 -61.71 13.80
C LEU A 317 28.19 -61.58 13.32
N LYS A 318 28.78 -60.38 13.41
CA LYS A 318 30.20 -60.16 13.08
C LYS A 318 31.13 -60.96 13.99
N SER A 319 30.82 -61.04 15.28
CA SER A 319 31.58 -61.84 16.24
C SER A 319 31.42 -63.35 16.01
N GLU A 320 30.21 -63.80 15.70
CA GLU A 320 29.91 -65.20 15.34
C GLU A 320 30.65 -65.59 14.06
N MET A 321 30.61 -64.77 13.03
CA MET A 321 31.34 -64.98 11.77
C MET A 321 32.85 -65.05 12.00
N LYS A 322 33.41 -64.22 12.89
CA LYS A 322 34.83 -64.28 13.23
C LYS A 322 35.18 -65.59 13.93
N ALA A 323 34.38 -66.02 14.91
CA ALA A 323 34.57 -67.28 15.60
C ALA A 323 34.45 -68.48 14.65
N GLU A 324 33.53 -68.42 13.68
CA GLU A 324 33.35 -69.41 12.63
C GLU A 324 34.58 -69.52 11.72
N ILE A 325 35.09 -68.39 11.23
CA ILE A 325 36.32 -68.33 10.43
C ILE A 325 37.52 -68.91 11.19
N ASP A 326 37.65 -68.56 12.48
CA ASP A 326 38.75 -69.04 13.31
C ASP A 326 38.64 -70.55 13.59
N ARG A 327 37.41 -71.08 13.75
CA ARG A 327 37.16 -72.52 13.86
C ARG A 327 37.49 -73.24 12.56
N PHE A 328 36.97 -72.77 11.43
CA PHE A 328 37.24 -73.33 10.11
C PHE A 328 38.74 -73.34 9.79
N SER A 329 39.47 -72.29 10.17
CA SER A 329 40.92 -72.21 9.99
C SER A 329 41.67 -73.26 10.81
N ARG A 330 41.22 -73.56 12.04
CA ARG A 330 41.77 -74.63 12.88
C ARG A 330 41.49 -76.01 12.30
N GLU A 331 40.24 -76.28 11.93
CA GLU A 331 39.84 -77.55 11.31
C GLU A 331 40.62 -77.80 10.01
N LYS A 332 40.78 -76.77 9.16
CA LYS A 332 41.59 -76.86 7.95
C LYS A 332 43.05 -77.18 8.26
N LYS A 333 43.63 -76.55 9.28
CA LYS A 333 45.01 -76.82 9.71
C LYS A 333 45.16 -78.26 10.18
N GLU A 334 44.26 -78.73 11.05
CA GLU A 334 44.23 -80.10 11.55
C GLU A 334 44.09 -81.12 10.40
N LEU A 335 43.19 -80.89 9.45
CA LEU A 335 43.05 -81.75 8.27
C LEU A 335 44.31 -81.76 7.41
N THR A 336 44.99 -80.62 7.26
CA THR A 336 46.26 -80.54 6.52
C THR A 336 47.36 -81.34 7.23
N GLU A 337 47.45 -81.25 8.55
CA GLU A 337 48.37 -82.04 9.37
C GLU A 337 48.08 -83.54 9.27
N GLN A 338 46.80 -83.94 9.32
CA GLN A 338 46.39 -85.34 9.11
C GLN A 338 46.77 -85.86 7.73
N ILE A 339 46.58 -85.07 6.67
CA ILE A 339 46.99 -85.44 5.31
C ILE A 339 48.50 -85.64 5.26
N GLN A 340 49.29 -84.71 5.81
CA GLN A 340 50.75 -84.80 5.82
C GLN A 340 51.26 -86.02 6.60
N GLU A 341 50.61 -86.36 7.72
CA GLU A 341 50.92 -87.57 8.50
C GLU A 341 50.64 -88.83 7.68
N VAL A 342 49.47 -88.93 7.03
CA VAL A 342 49.13 -90.06 6.16
C VAL A 342 50.09 -90.17 4.98
N GLU A 343 50.46 -89.06 4.34
CA GLU A 343 51.47 -89.02 3.28
C GLU A 343 52.83 -89.54 3.78
N SER A 344 53.24 -89.14 4.99
CA SER A 344 54.49 -89.61 5.61
C SER A 344 54.46 -91.10 5.93
N GLN A 345 53.34 -91.62 6.45
CA GLN A 345 53.15 -93.06 6.69
C GLN A 345 53.16 -93.85 5.38
N LEU A 346 52.52 -93.35 4.33
CA LEU A 346 52.55 -93.96 3.01
C LEU A 346 53.98 -94.02 2.44
N GLU A 347 54.76 -92.95 2.62
CA GLU A 347 56.15 -92.91 2.18
C GLU A 347 57.03 -93.90 2.96
N TRP A 348 56.82 -94.02 4.28
CA TRP A 348 57.48 -95.04 5.10
C TRP A 348 57.14 -96.46 4.63
N HIS A 349 55.86 -96.77 4.40
CA HIS A 349 55.44 -98.08 3.88
C HIS A 349 55.97 -98.35 2.48
N ARG A 350 56.12 -97.33 1.62
CA ARG A 350 56.77 -97.49 0.32
C ARG A 350 58.23 -97.86 0.49
N SER A 351 58.97 -97.14 1.34
CA SER A 351 60.36 -97.45 1.65
C SER A 351 60.53 -98.86 2.22
N GLU A 352 59.68 -99.27 3.17
CA GLU A 352 59.73 -100.61 3.77
C GLU A 352 59.49 -101.71 2.71
N ARG A 353 58.50 -101.50 1.81
CA ARG A 353 58.29 -102.42 0.69
C ARG A 353 59.47 -102.44 -0.27
N ASP A 354 60.07 -101.30 -0.56
CA ASP A 354 61.23 -101.21 -1.44
C ASP A 354 62.45 -101.94 -0.85
N ASP A 355 62.69 -101.80 0.47
CA ASP A 355 63.72 -102.53 1.21
C ASP A 355 63.46 -104.05 1.22
N GLU A 356 62.20 -104.47 1.42
CA GLU A 356 61.83 -105.89 1.35
C GLU A 356 61.94 -106.46 -0.07
N ILE A 357 61.57 -105.68 -1.10
CA ILE A 357 61.80 -106.04 -2.50
C ILE A 357 63.31 -106.21 -2.76
N LEU A 358 64.15 -105.30 -2.27
CA LEU A 358 65.61 -105.40 -2.39
C LEU A 358 66.14 -106.67 -1.70
N LYS A 359 65.66 -106.98 -0.50
CA LYS A 359 66.03 -108.19 0.25
C LYS A 359 65.60 -109.47 -0.47
N LEU A 360 64.33 -109.59 -0.86
CA LEU A 360 63.82 -110.74 -1.61
C LEU A 360 64.53 -110.89 -2.97
N SER A 361 64.89 -109.78 -3.62
CA SER A 361 65.69 -109.79 -4.84
C SER A 361 67.09 -110.36 -4.60
N ALA A 362 67.74 -109.98 -3.49
CA ALA A 362 69.03 -110.54 -3.09
C ALA A 362 68.94 -112.03 -2.73
N GLU A 363 67.94 -112.44 -1.95
CA GLU A 363 67.71 -113.86 -1.61
C GLU A 363 67.40 -114.71 -2.85
N LYS A 364 66.56 -114.20 -3.76
CA LYS A 364 66.27 -114.84 -5.06
C LYS A 364 67.55 -115.03 -5.86
N LYS A 365 68.45 -114.04 -5.88
CA LYS A 365 69.75 -114.14 -6.55
C LYS A 365 70.60 -115.25 -5.94
N VAL A 366 70.71 -115.32 -4.60
CA VAL A 366 71.45 -116.37 -3.90
C VAL A 366 70.88 -117.77 -4.17
N LEU A 367 69.55 -117.93 -4.15
CA LEU A 367 68.91 -119.20 -4.46
C LEU A 367 69.07 -119.60 -5.93
N HIS A 368 69.03 -118.62 -6.84
CA HIS A 368 69.31 -118.84 -8.24
C HIS A 368 70.76 -119.31 -8.46
N ASP A 369 71.72 -118.68 -7.77
CA ASP A 369 73.13 -119.09 -7.80
C ASP A 369 73.29 -120.52 -7.25
N ARG A 370 72.63 -120.87 -6.14
CA ARG A 370 72.63 -122.24 -5.59
C ARG A 370 71.96 -123.27 -6.50
N LEU A 371 70.87 -122.90 -7.17
CA LEU A 371 70.21 -123.75 -8.16
C LEU A 371 71.16 -124.00 -9.33
N HIS A 372 71.82 -122.96 -9.84
CA HIS A 372 72.79 -123.06 -10.93
C HIS A 372 73.96 -123.98 -10.55
N ASP A 373 74.49 -123.84 -9.33
CA ASP A 373 75.52 -124.74 -8.80
C ASP A 373 75.03 -126.19 -8.70
N ALA A 374 73.81 -126.41 -8.21
CA ALA A 374 73.22 -127.75 -8.13
C ALA A 374 72.97 -128.35 -9.52
N GLU A 375 72.47 -127.57 -10.49
CA GLU A 375 72.33 -127.99 -11.89
C GLU A 375 73.68 -128.35 -12.52
N THR A 376 74.73 -127.61 -12.17
CA THR A 376 76.11 -127.88 -12.59
C THR A 376 76.63 -129.19 -11.97
N GLN A 377 76.42 -129.40 -10.67
CA GLN A 377 76.77 -130.65 -9.98
C GLN A 377 75.99 -131.86 -10.53
N LEU A 378 74.70 -131.70 -10.84
CA LEU A 378 73.86 -132.75 -11.39
C LEU A 378 74.27 -133.08 -12.83
N SER A 379 74.69 -132.07 -13.61
CA SER A 379 75.30 -132.27 -14.93
C SER A 379 76.63 -133.04 -14.83
N GLN A 380 77.47 -132.75 -13.84
CA GLN A 380 78.71 -133.50 -13.57
C GLN A 380 78.43 -134.95 -13.12
N LEU A 381 77.46 -135.18 -12.23
CA LEU A 381 77.05 -136.52 -11.80
C LEU A 381 76.44 -137.33 -12.95
N LYS A 382 75.65 -136.70 -13.83
CA LYS A 382 75.13 -137.33 -15.06
C LYS A 382 76.24 -137.66 -16.07
N SER A 383 77.36 -136.95 -16.08
CA SER A 383 78.53 -137.36 -16.89
C SER A 383 79.25 -138.54 -16.21
N ARG A 384 79.53 -138.46 -14.91
CA ARG A 384 80.19 -139.54 -14.13
C ARG A 384 79.45 -140.87 -14.17
N LYS A 385 78.13 -140.85 -13.95
CA LYS A 385 77.30 -142.07 -14.03
C LYS A 385 77.25 -142.65 -15.46
N ARG A 386 77.50 -141.83 -16.48
CA ARG A 386 77.60 -142.28 -17.89
C ARG A 386 78.95 -142.94 -18.17
N ASP A 387 79.98 -142.59 -17.41
CA ASP A 387 81.33 -143.14 -17.51
C ASP A 387 81.52 -144.41 -16.67
N GLU A 388 80.77 -144.60 -15.58
CA GLU A 388 80.81 -145.82 -14.73
C GLU A 388 79.88 -146.96 -15.20
N LEU A 389 78.98 -146.70 -16.17
CA LEU A 389 78.11 -147.70 -16.82
C LEU A 389 78.70 -148.23 -18.15
N LYS A 390 80.00 -148.02 -18.38
CA LYS A 390 80.82 -148.60 -19.45
C LYS A 390 81.91 -149.47 -18.83
#